data_AF-A0AAE0K2E5-F1
#
_entry.id   AF-A0AAE0K2E5-F1
#
_cell.length_a   1.000
_cell.length_b   1.000
_cell.length_c   1.000
_cell.angle_alpha   90.00
_cell.angle_beta   90.00
_cell.angle_gamma   90.00
#
_symmetry.space_group_name_H-M   'P 1'
#
loop_
_entity.id
_entity.type
_entity.pdbx_description
1 polymer ?
#
loop_
_entity_poly.entity_id
_entity_poly.type
_entity_poly.pdbx_seq_one_letter_code
_entity_poly.pdbx_strand_id
1 'polypeptide(L)'
;MKWAFLLVLTWALGLGQAAIQLDGTQAVEPATSDEDPSPIANINTYHPDQHDCPLPCTDYANTHGWISYHTVQRLRRCAEPMLLQLAVSQTELEPVESPKKSDRPVLASLDVAPACFVDGTEVEVMPEVSQSSHGRGRPEQIEALLEGLGAFFKTPDNCDENILFACHNQTVAGVYIGAGLGKPIIASALDALAKSIGSSSSAPARTVVQLCGRDRQAERVLGIAIESDRNLALVRKSVLAWSKGIRSNSIWAAYRYIKVQSGDGFASLASRCGIPGGAHKYREELEA
;
A
#
# COMPACT_ATOMS: atom_id res chain seq x y z
N MET A 1 21.94 27.94 70.50
CA MET A 1 23.09 27.02 70.66
C MET A 1 22.72 25.74 69.90
N LYS A 2 23.42 25.17 68.91
CA LYS A 2 24.66 25.38 68.14
C LYS A 2 24.38 24.65 66.79
N TRP A 3 24.40 25.34 65.64
CA TRP A 3 25.43 25.30 64.58
C TRP A 3 25.64 23.96 63.83
N ALA A 4 25.35 24.02 62.51
CA ALA A 4 26.02 23.41 61.33
C ALA A 4 26.03 21.87 61.19
N PHE A 5 25.95 21.24 60.01
CA PHE A 5 26.52 21.54 58.69
C PHE A 5 25.69 20.94 57.55
N LEU A 6 25.64 21.65 56.40
CA LEU A 6 25.34 21.09 55.08
C LEU A 6 26.43 20.08 54.67
N LEU A 7 26.04 18.98 54.04
CA LEU A 7 26.88 18.26 53.08
C LEU A 7 26.03 17.79 51.89
N VAL A 8 26.23 18.49 50.78
CA VAL A 8 25.83 18.10 49.42
C VAL A 8 26.70 16.92 49.00
N LEU A 9 26.08 15.81 48.58
CA LEU A 9 26.75 14.74 47.85
C LEU A 9 25.93 14.40 46.61
N THR A 10 26.26 15.12 45.54
CA THR A 10 26.02 14.71 44.16
C THR A 10 26.92 13.52 43.84
N TRP A 11 26.34 12.37 43.48
CA TRP A 11 27.00 11.39 42.64
C TRP A 11 26.10 11.10 41.45
N ALA A 12 26.56 11.56 40.30
CA ALA A 12 26.02 11.23 39.00
C ALA A 12 26.73 10.00 38.45
N LEU A 13 25.97 9.24 37.65
CA LEU A 13 26.38 8.33 36.58
C LEU A 13 26.84 6.91 36.95
N GLY A 14 26.12 5.97 36.34
CA GLY A 14 26.51 4.59 36.20
C GLY A 14 25.33 3.64 36.00
N LEU A 15 24.48 3.86 34.98
CA LEU A 15 23.63 2.78 34.48
C LEU A 15 24.56 1.75 33.82
N GLY A 16 25.03 0.78 34.61
CA GLY A 16 25.80 -0.34 34.10
C GLY A 16 24.89 -1.23 33.26
N GLN A 17 25.21 -1.38 31.97
CA GLN A 17 24.71 -2.50 31.19
C GLN A 17 25.48 -3.74 31.65
N ALA A 18 24.80 -4.63 32.36
CA ALA A 18 25.34 -5.94 32.70
C ALA A 18 25.07 -6.89 31.53
N ALA A 19 26.13 -7.35 30.86
CA ALA A 19 26.07 -8.54 30.01
C ALA A 19 26.28 -9.76 30.90
N ILE A 20 25.39 -10.75 30.78
CA ILE A 20 25.50 -12.03 31.49
C ILE A 20 26.04 -13.03 30.46
N GLN A 21 27.21 -13.62 30.72
CA GLN A 21 27.66 -14.79 29.97
C GLN A 21 26.82 -16.00 30.41
N LEU A 22 26.29 -16.76 29.45
CA LEU A 22 25.39 -17.90 29.68
C LEU A 22 26.08 -19.11 30.36
N ASP A 23 27.39 -19.04 30.64
CA ASP A 23 28.15 -20.07 31.36
C ASP A 23 28.45 -19.74 32.84
N GLY A 24 28.03 -18.56 33.32
CA GLY A 24 28.15 -18.16 34.73
C GLY A 24 29.53 -17.62 35.16
N THR A 25 30.43 -17.34 34.22
CA THR A 25 31.71 -16.67 34.55
C THR A 25 31.62 -15.15 34.49
N GLN A 26 32.45 -14.46 35.29
CA GLN A 26 32.46 -13.00 35.37
C GLN A 26 33.31 -12.44 34.22
N ALA A 27 32.71 -11.64 33.34
CA ALA A 27 33.43 -11.01 32.23
C ALA A 27 34.44 -9.99 32.75
N VAL A 28 35.74 -10.29 32.63
CA VAL A 28 36.82 -9.46 33.21
C VAL A 28 37.44 -8.45 32.25
N GLU A 29 37.24 -8.54 30.93
CA GLU A 29 37.80 -7.56 29.98
C GLU A 29 36.91 -7.40 28.73
N PRO A 30 36.85 -6.19 28.14
CA PRO A 30 36.18 -5.99 26.85
C PRO A 30 36.91 -6.77 25.76
N ALA A 31 36.16 -7.50 24.94
CA ALA A 31 36.70 -8.24 23.82
C ALA A 31 37.29 -7.28 22.77
N THR A 32 38.58 -6.97 22.89
CA THR A 32 39.39 -6.44 21.79
C THR A 32 40.16 -7.62 21.20
N SER A 33 39.53 -8.32 20.26
CA SER A 33 40.18 -9.32 19.43
C SER A 33 39.84 -9.01 17.97
N ASP A 34 40.83 -8.49 17.26
CA ASP A 34 40.81 -7.98 15.88
C ASP A 34 40.58 -9.05 14.78
N GLU A 35 39.84 -10.14 15.03
CA GLU A 35 39.69 -11.23 14.05
C GLU A 35 38.27 -11.82 13.92
N ASP A 36 37.24 -11.05 14.23
CA ASP A 36 35.94 -11.23 13.56
C ASP A 36 35.12 -9.94 13.71
N PRO A 37 35.17 -9.00 12.75
CA PRO A 37 34.16 -7.98 12.70
C PRO A 37 32.86 -8.71 12.36
N SER A 38 32.11 -9.10 13.40
CA SER A 38 30.65 -9.10 13.31
C SER A 38 30.32 -7.87 12.50
N PRO A 39 29.68 -7.98 11.31
CA PRO A 39 29.49 -6.82 10.47
C PRO A 39 28.61 -5.88 11.28
N ILE A 40 29.26 -4.92 11.96
CA ILE A 40 28.61 -3.81 12.61
C ILE A 40 27.96 -3.16 11.42
N ALA A 41 26.64 -3.39 11.29
CA ALA A 41 25.86 -2.82 10.22
C ALA A 41 26.26 -1.36 10.15
N ASN A 42 26.74 -0.93 8.97
CA ASN A 42 27.22 0.44 8.79
C ASN A 42 26.18 1.35 9.44
N ILE A 43 26.60 2.20 10.39
CA ILE A 43 25.69 3.02 11.21
C ILE A 43 24.76 3.90 10.37
N ASN A 44 25.13 4.14 9.10
CA ASN A 44 24.33 4.88 8.12
C ASN A 44 23.39 4.00 7.29
N THR A 45 23.35 2.69 7.54
CA THR A 45 22.45 1.76 6.84
C THR A 45 21.06 1.93 7.41
N TYR A 46 20.14 2.36 6.55
CA TYR A 46 18.74 2.43 6.93
C TYR A 46 18.20 1.01 7.18
N HIS A 47 17.75 0.74 8.41
CA HIS A 47 17.11 -0.51 8.78
C HIS A 47 15.60 -0.31 8.90
N PRO A 48 14.77 -0.88 8.00
CA PRO A 48 13.32 -0.67 7.99
C PRO A 48 12.65 -1.08 9.31
N ASP A 49 13.26 -2.01 10.05
CA ASP A 49 12.75 -2.46 11.34
C ASP A 49 13.04 -1.51 12.51
N GLN A 50 13.89 -0.51 12.34
CA GLN A 50 14.20 0.47 13.37
C GLN A 50 13.41 1.77 13.22
N HIS A 51 12.67 1.93 12.12
CA HIS A 51 11.90 3.14 11.83
C HIS A 51 10.41 2.82 11.64
N ASP A 52 9.53 3.74 12.04
CA ASP A 52 8.09 3.60 11.84
C ASP A 52 7.68 3.95 10.40
N CYS A 53 8.31 4.97 9.82
CA CYS A 53 8.07 5.45 8.47
C CYS A 53 9.28 5.18 7.55
N PRO A 54 9.06 4.88 6.26
CA PRO A 54 10.08 4.87 5.23
C PRO A 54 10.80 6.22 5.12
N LEU A 55 11.95 6.21 4.44
CA LEU A 55 12.58 7.45 4.00
C LEU A 55 11.65 8.23 3.05
N PRO A 56 11.67 9.57 3.09
CA PRO A 56 10.89 10.39 2.18
C PRO A 56 11.20 10.09 0.71
N CYS A 57 10.18 10.12 -0.15
CA CYS A 57 10.35 10.05 -1.59
C CYS A 57 11.01 11.34 -2.09
N THR A 58 12.33 11.35 -2.19
CA THR A 58 13.10 12.49 -2.74
C THR A 58 13.11 12.50 -4.26
N ASP A 59 13.00 11.31 -4.85
CA ASP A 59 12.92 11.10 -6.29
C ASP A 59 11.83 10.06 -6.57
N TYR A 60 10.79 10.49 -7.29
CA TYR A 60 9.71 9.61 -7.72
C TYR A 60 10.09 8.74 -8.93
N ALA A 61 11.11 9.13 -9.71
CA ALA A 61 11.56 8.39 -10.89
C ALA A 61 12.33 7.12 -10.51
N ASN A 62 13.12 7.19 -9.44
CA ASN A 62 13.94 6.07 -9.00
C ASN A 62 13.20 5.14 -8.02
N THR A 63 12.25 4.38 -8.54
CA THR A 63 11.55 3.34 -7.75
C THR A 63 12.47 2.23 -7.24
N HIS A 64 13.64 2.04 -7.86
CA HIS A 64 14.66 1.10 -7.39
C HIS A 64 15.31 1.50 -6.07
N GLY A 65 15.25 2.78 -5.71
CA GLY A 65 15.70 3.28 -4.41
C GLY A 65 14.69 3.06 -3.29
N TRP A 66 13.51 2.52 -3.58
CA TRP A 66 12.46 2.34 -2.58
C TRP A 66 12.77 1.19 -1.64
N ILE A 67 12.48 1.42 -0.35
CA ILE A 67 12.71 0.44 0.69
C ILE A 67 11.70 -0.70 0.56
N SER A 68 12.21 -1.93 0.56
CA SER A 68 11.38 -3.13 0.56
C SER A 68 10.91 -3.48 1.97
N TYR A 69 9.63 -3.81 2.10
CA TYR A 69 9.03 -4.32 3.33
C TYR A 69 8.41 -5.69 3.07
N HIS A 70 8.63 -6.64 3.99
CA HIS A 70 8.09 -8.00 3.86
C HIS A 70 6.59 -8.08 4.15
N THR A 71 6.04 -7.12 4.91
CA THR A 71 4.62 -7.12 5.29
C THR A 71 4.04 -5.71 5.27
N VAL A 72 2.82 -5.59 4.77
CA VAL A 72 2.05 -4.32 4.79
C VAL A 72 1.63 -3.93 6.20
N GLN A 73 1.60 -4.90 7.12
CA GLN A 73 1.31 -4.72 8.53
C GLN A 73 2.36 -3.81 9.19
N ARG A 74 3.63 -3.88 8.76
CA ARG A 74 4.72 -3.05 9.31
C ARG A 74 4.50 -1.56 9.08
N LEU A 75 3.93 -1.22 7.91
CA LEU A 75 3.66 0.14 7.47
C LEU A 75 2.51 0.81 8.24
N ARG A 76 1.72 0.05 9.00
CA ARG A 76 0.63 0.59 9.83
C ARG A 76 1.12 1.47 10.98
N ARG A 77 2.42 1.44 11.30
CA ARG A 77 3.04 2.28 12.32
C ARG A 77 3.35 3.67 11.82
N CYS A 78 3.48 3.85 10.51
CA CYS A 78 3.71 5.17 9.94
C CYS A 78 2.42 5.99 9.92
N ALA A 79 2.50 7.22 10.43
CA ALA A 79 1.41 8.19 10.42
C ALA A 79 1.49 9.16 9.23
N GLU A 80 2.55 9.07 8.41
CA GLU A 80 2.81 9.91 7.24
C GLU A 80 2.25 9.25 5.96
N PRO A 81 1.99 10.04 4.90
CA PRO A 81 1.60 9.50 3.60
C PRO A 81 2.78 8.75 2.94
N MET A 82 2.48 7.58 2.41
CA MET A 82 3.47 6.71 1.77
C MET A 82 2.95 6.20 0.42
N LEU A 83 3.84 6.08 -0.56
CA LEU A 83 3.60 5.36 -1.80
C LEU A 83 4.07 3.91 -1.68
N LEU A 84 3.30 2.99 -2.28
CA LEU A 84 3.52 1.56 -2.19
C LEU A 84 3.42 0.92 -3.58
N GLN A 85 4.39 0.08 -3.90
CA GLN A 85 4.34 -0.82 -5.06
C GLN A 85 4.02 -2.23 -4.57
N LEU A 86 2.82 -2.71 -4.89
CA LEU A 86 2.34 -4.03 -4.47
C LEU A 86 2.05 -4.88 -5.72
N ALA A 87 2.49 -6.13 -5.71
CA ALA A 87 2.15 -7.07 -6.78
C ALA A 87 0.64 -7.35 -6.76
N VAL A 88 -0.06 -7.17 -7.87
CA VAL A 88 -1.52 -7.36 -7.92
C VAL A 88 -1.92 -8.84 -8.11
N SER A 89 -1.00 -9.66 -8.64
CA SER A 89 -1.24 -11.07 -9.00
C SER A 89 -1.01 -12.09 -7.88
N GLN A 90 -0.44 -11.69 -6.74
CA GLN A 90 0.00 -12.66 -5.73
C GLN A 90 -1.07 -12.94 -4.68
N THR A 91 -1.65 -14.14 -4.71
CA THR A 91 -2.28 -14.72 -3.52
C THR A 91 -1.26 -14.64 -2.37
N GLU A 92 -1.68 -14.04 -1.26
CA GLU A 92 -0.89 -13.90 -0.03
C GLU A 92 -0.33 -15.28 0.36
N LEU A 93 0.98 -15.50 0.16
CA LEU A 93 1.86 -16.42 0.91
C LEU A 93 3.26 -16.67 0.29
N GLU A 94 3.57 -16.23 -0.94
CA GLU A 94 4.93 -16.44 -1.48
C GLU A 94 5.84 -15.20 -1.34
N PRO A 95 7.15 -15.38 -1.05
CA PRO A 95 8.11 -14.29 -0.96
C PRO A 95 8.11 -13.41 -2.21
N VAL A 96 8.03 -12.10 -2.03
CA VAL A 96 8.04 -11.11 -3.11
C VAL A 96 9.44 -11.00 -3.69
N GLU A 97 9.67 -11.61 -4.87
CA GLU A 97 10.80 -11.23 -5.72
C GLU A 97 10.41 -10.00 -6.56
N SER A 98 11.29 -9.00 -6.56
CA SER A 98 11.12 -7.79 -7.36
C SER A 98 11.00 -8.16 -8.85
N PRO A 99 9.99 -7.66 -9.59
CA PRO A 99 9.77 -7.98 -11.00
C PRO A 99 10.95 -7.67 -11.94
N LYS A 100 11.90 -6.84 -11.47
CA LYS A 100 13.09 -6.42 -12.23
C LYS A 100 14.36 -7.24 -11.89
N LYS A 101 14.27 -8.28 -11.06
CA LYS A 101 15.39 -9.16 -10.72
C LYS A 101 15.42 -10.38 -11.66
N SER A 102 15.54 -10.14 -12.96
CA SER A 102 15.79 -11.22 -13.94
C SER A 102 17.24 -11.13 -14.41
N ASP A 103 18.01 -12.19 -14.24
CA ASP A 103 19.42 -12.31 -14.68
C ASP A 103 19.59 -12.42 -16.20
N ARG A 104 18.53 -12.14 -16.97
CA ARG A 104 18.61 -11.99 -18.41
C ARG A 104 18.72 -10.51 -18.72
N PRO A 105 19.79 -10.05 -19.38
CA PRO A 105 19.81 -8.73 -19.98
C PRO A 105 18.80 -8.75 -21.13
N VAL A 106 17.53 -8.52 -20.80
CA VAL A 106 16.59 -7.97 -21.76
C VAL A 106 17.20 -6.62 -22.10
N LEU A 107 17.62 -6.43 -23.35
CA LEU A 107 17.92 -5.10 -23.87
C LEU A 107 16.77 -4.21 -23.42
N ALA A 108 17.04 -3.32 -22.47
CA ALA A 108 16.07 -2.32 -22.06
C ALA A 108 15.73 -1.58 -23.35
N SER A 109 14.50 -1.77 -23.84
CA SER A 109 14.06 -0.96 -24.94
C SER A 109 14.11 0.48 -24.43
N LEU A 110 14.96 1.29 -25.05
CA LEU A 110 14.96 2.75 -24.85
C LEU A 110 13.73 3.39 -25.51
N ASP A 111 12.82 2.58 -26.08
CA ASP A 111 11.50 3.04 -26.47
C ASP A 111 10.75 3.48 -25.21
N VAL A 112 10.53 4.79 -25.11
CA VAL A 112 9.71 5.36 -24.05
C VAL A 112 8.33 4.70 -24.09
N ALA A 113 7.83 4.30 -22.91
CA ALA A 113 6.57 3.60 -22.79
C ALA A 113 5.44 4.35 -23.53
N PRO A 114 4.61 3.67 -24.35
CA PRO A 114 3.56 4.31 -25.15
C PRO A 114 2.64 5.24 -24.36
N ALA A 115 2.40 4.96 -23.07
CA ALA A 115 1.59 5.76 -22.15
C ALA A 115 2.10 7.22 -21.96
N CYS A 116 3.39 7.48 -22.21
CA CYS A 116 4.05 8.79 -22.18
C CYS A 116 3.84 9.60 -23.47
N PHE A 117 3.54 8.92 -24.58
CA PHE A 117 3.44 9.45 -25.93
C PHE A 117 2.05 9.25 -26.55
N VAL A 118 1.03 8.94 -25.74
CA VAL A 118 -0.35 8.89 -26.23
C VAL A 118 -0.79 10.32 -26.55
N ASP A 119 -0.60 10.73 -27.80
CA ASP A 119 -1.23 11.88 -28.43
C ASP A 119 -2.73 11.58 -28.58
N GLY A 120 -3.43 11.55 -27.46
CA GLY A 120 -4.88 11.42 -27.39
C GLY A 120 -5.53 12.77 -27.63
N THR A 121 -6.66 12.78 -28.32
CA THR A 121 -7.57 13.94 -28.25
C THR A 121 -8.16 13.96 -26.85
N GLU A 122 -8.06 15.10 -26.16
CA GLU A 122 -8.74 15.31 -24.90
C GLU A 122 -10.25 15.18 -25.14
N VAL A 123 -10.87 14.22 -24.47
CA VAL A 123 -12.32 14.01 -24.52
C VAL A 123 -12.82 14.13 -23.09
N GLU A 124 -13.88 14.91 -22.92
CA GLU A 124 -14.60 14.95 -21.66
C GLU A 124 -15.30 13.59 -21.44
N VAL A 125 -14.80 12.82 -20.47
CA VAL A 125 -15.38 11.53 -20.11
C VAL A 125 -15.85 11.60 -18.66
N MET A 126 -17.12 11.30 -18.45
CA MET A 126 -17.70 11.28 -17.12
C MET A 126 -17.43 9.92 -16.45
N PRO A 127 -16.67 9.85 -15.35
CA PRO A 127 -16.39 8.60 -14.67
C PRO A 127 -17.59 8.09 -13.88
N GLU A 128 -17.68 6.76 -13.72
CA GLU A 128 -18.59 6.16 -12.75
C GLU A 128 -18.02 6.40 -11.34
N VAL A 129 -18.78 7.09 -10.51
CA VAL A 129 -18.42 7.37 -9.11
C VAL A 129 -19.35 6.60 -8.18
N SER A 130 -18.77 5.83 -7.26
CA SER A 130 -19.48 5.13 -6.20
C SER A 130 -18.90 5.53 -4.85
N GLN A 131 -19.74 5.97 -3.93
CA GLN A 131 -19.35 6.45 -2.62
C GLN A 131 -20.17 5.79 -1.52
N SER A 132 -19.57 5.58 -0.35
CA SER A 132 -20.30 5.18 0.84
C SER A 132 -21.14 6.33 1.38
N SER A 133 -22.34 6.03 1.88
CA SER A 133 -23.26 7.01 2.46
C SER A 133 -22.80 7.64 3.78
N HIS A 134 -21.83 7.04 4.47
CA HIS A 134 -21.33 7.55 5.75
C HIS A 134 -19.94 8.14 5.59
N GLY A 135 -19.79 9.42 5.96
CA GLY A 135 -18.52 10.12 5.97
C GLY A 135 -17.72 9.79 7.23
N ARG A 136 -16.74 8.90 7.10
CA ARG A 136 -15.69 8.65 8.13
C ARG A 136 -14.29 9.00 7.65
N GLY A 137 -14.15 9.31 6.37
CA GLY A 137 -12.89 9.69 5.77
C GLY A 137 -12.49 11.10 6.20
N ARG A 138 -11.18 11.29 6.27
CA ARG A 138 -10.55 12.57 6.58
C ARG A 138 -10.08 13.21 5.27
N PRO A 139 -10.68 14.34 4.83
CA PRO A 139 -10.33 14.97 3.57
C PRO A 139 -8.83 15.23 3.43
N GLU A 140 -8.18 15.73 4.48
CA GLU A 140 -6.75 16.03 4.51
C GLU A 140 -5.88 14.79 4.31
N GLN A 141 -6.33 13.63 4.82
CA GLN A 141 -5.60 12.39 4.65
C GLN A 141 -5.70 11.87 3.22
N ILE A 142 -6.89 12.00 2.62
CA ILE A 142 -7.16 11.58 1.26
C ILE A 142 -6.45 12.50 0.26
N GLU A 143 -6.47 13.80 0.49
CA GLU A 143 -5.80 14.79 -0.35
C GLU A 143 -4.30 14.52 -0.46
N ALA A 144 -3.62 14.30 0.66
CA ALA A 144 -2.19 13.94 0.67
C ALA A 144 -1.89 12.65 -0.11
N LEU A 145 -2.79 11.67 -0.08
CA LEU A 145 -2.65 10.44 -0.87
C LEU A 145 -2.79 10.71 -2.36
N LEU A 146 -3.81 11.46 -2.75
CA LEU A 146 -4.07 11.79 -4.15
C LEU A 146 -2.96 12.65 -4.73
N GLU A 147 -2.39 13.57 -3.94
CA GLU A 147 -1.24 14.38 -4.31
C GLU A 147 -0.01 13.51 -4.60
N GLY A 148 0.37 12.61 -3.67
CA GLY A 148 1.51 11.71 -3.85
C GLY A 148 1.35 10.77 -5.05
N LEU A 149 0.15 10.20 -5.22
CA LEU A 149 -0.19 9.39 -6.40
C LEU A 149 -0.06 10.21 -7.68
N GLY A 150 -0.56 11.44 -7.68
CA GLY A 150 -0.51 12.35 -8.82
C GLY A 150 0.92 12.72 -9.20
N ALA A 151 1.76 13.06 -8.22
CA ALA A 151 3.17 13.37 -8.42
C ALA A 151 3.93 12.19 -9.05
N PHE A 152 3.67 10.97 -8.58
CA PHE A 152 4.27 9.77 -9.15
C PHE A 152 3.91 9.58 -10.63
N PHE A 153 2.63 9.67 -10.99
CA PHE A 153 2.20 9.47 -12.38
C PHE A 153 2.53 10.64 -13.32
N LYS A 154 2.75 11.85 -12.77
CA LYS A 154 3.25 13.02 -13.51
C LYS A 154 4.75 12.91 -13.83
N THR A 155 5.49 12.05 -13.11
CA THR A 155 6.93 11.86 -13.33
C THR A 155 7.18 11.11 -14.65
N PRO A 156 7.94 11.68 -15.61
CA PRO A 156 8.13 11.08 -16.93
C PRO A 156 8.73 9.67 -16.92
N ASP A 157 9.67 9.41 -16.01
CA ASP A 157 10.36 8.11 -15.95
C ASP A 157 9.48 6.97 -15.45
N ASN A 158 8.38 7.30 -14.77
CA ASN A 158 7.44 6.28 -14.31
C ASN A 158 6.50 5.84 -15.42
N CYS A 159 6.66 6.25 -16.68
CA CYS A 159 5.66 6.12 -17.73
C CYS A 159 5.20 4.70 -18.07
N ASP A 160 5.96 3.67 -17.75
CA ASP A 160 5.58 2.26 -17.87
C ASP A 160 4.69 1.77 -16.70
N GLU A 161 4.65 2.51 -15.59
CA GLU A 161 3.88 2.14 -14.41
C GLU A 161 2.38 2.34 -14.64
N ASN A 162 1.61 1.30 -14.35
CA ASN A 162 0.16 1.26 -14.55
C ASN A 162 -0.62 1.11 -13.25
N ILE A 163 0.07 0.83 -12.13
CA ILE A 163 -0.51 0.52 -10.84
C ILE A 163 0.31 1.19 -9.75
N LEU A 164 -0.37 1.84 -8.82
CA LEU A 164 0.26 2.37 -7.63
C LEU A 164 -0.72 2.36 -6.47
N PHE A 165 -0.20 2.13 -5.26
CA PHE A 165 -0.95 2.25 -4.03
C PHE A 165 -0.36 3.38 -3.19
N ALA A 166 -1.18 3.92 -2.31
CA ALA A 166 -0.74 4.87 -1.30
C ALA A 166 -1.48 4.61 0.01
N CYS A 167 -0.84 4.90 1.13
CA CYS A 167 -1.52 4.84 2.43
C CYS A 167 -1.07 5.95 3.37
N HIS A 168 -2.01 6.39 4.20
CA HIS A 168 -1.82 7.47 5.16
C HIS A 168 -2.72 7.18 6.35
N ASN A 169 -2.10 6.87 7.50
CA ASN A 169 -2.80 6.39 8.70
C ASN A 169 -3.68 5.16 8.43
N GLN A 170 -4.99 5.38 8.34
CA GLN A 170 -5.99 4.33 8.14
C GLN A 170 -6.47 4.24 6.70
N THR A 171 -6.14 5.26 5.91
CA THR A 171 -6.65 5.45 4.57
C THR A 171 -5.71 4.80 3.59
N VAL A 172 -6.28 4.01 2.68
CA VAL A 172 -5.57 3.33 1.61
C VAL A 172 -6.20 3.76 0.30
N ALA A 173 -5.35 4.11 -0.67
CA ALA A 173 -5.73 4.41 -2.03
C ALA A 173 -5.00 3.47 -3.00
N GLY A 174 -5.65 3.16 -4.12
CA GLY A 174 -5.06 2.36 -5.20
C GLY A 174 -5.54 2.87 -6.54
N VAL A 175 -4.61 2.95 -7.49
CA VAL A 175 -4.82 3.44 -8.85
C VAL A 175 -4.48 2.34 -9.84
N TYR A 176 -5.28 2.23 -10.88
CA TYR A 176 -5.00 1.45 -12.08
C TYR A 176 -5.23 2.31 -13.32
N ILE A 177 -4.32 2.26 -14.28
CA ILE A 177 -4.50 2.79 -15.63
C ILE A 177 -4.14 1.73 -16.67
N GLY A 178 -5.00 1.55 -17.65
CA GLY A 178 -4.71 0.69 -18.79
C GLY A 178 -3.67 1.32 -19.72
N ALA A 179 -2.83 0.48 -20.33
CA ALA A 179 -1.75 0.92 -21.21
C ALA A 179 -2.19 1.74 -22.45
N GLY A 180 -3.48 1.71 -22.81
CA GLY A 180 -4.06 2.48 -23.91
C GLY A 180 -4.55 3.88 -23.50
N LEU A 181 -4.33 4.29 -22.26
CA LEU A 181 -4.67 5.61 -21.75
C LEU A 181 -3.39 6.40 -21.45
N GLY A 182 -3.36 7.67 -21.86
CA GLY A 182 -2.24 8.56 -21.56
C GLY A 182 -2.24 8.99 -20.09
N LYS A 183 -1.07 9.04 -19.46
CA LYS A 183 -0.93 9.41 -18.03
C LYS A 183 -1.57 10.73 -17.57
N PRO A 184 -1.65 11.78 -18.40
CA PRO A 184 -2.33 13.01 -18.00
C PRO A 184 -3.78 12.81 -17.52
N ILE A 185 -4.45 11.74 -17.96
CA ILE A 185 -5.82 11.42 -17.50
C ILE A 185 -5.86 11.03 -16.01
N ILE A 186 -4.86 10.29 -15.50
CA ILE A 186 -4.79 9.97 -14.05
C ILE A 186 -4.56 11.25 -13.27
N ALA A 187 -3.57 12.05 -13.68
CA ALA A 187 -3.24 13.30 -13.02
C ALA A 187 -4.50 14.18 -12.88
N SER A 188 -5.23 14.35 -13.98
CA SER A 188 -6.47 15.14 -14.01
C SER A 188 -7.57 14.52 -13.14
N ALA A 189 -7.72 13.19 -13.16
CA ALA A 189 -8.72 12.49 -12.35
C ALA A 189 -8.42 12.57 -10.84
N LEU A 190 -7.15 12.44 -10.45
CA LEU A 190 -6.70 12.59 -9.06
C LEU A 190 -6.89 14.03 -8.58
N ASP A 191 -6.50 15.03 -9.39
CA ASP A 191 -6.65 16.45 -9.05
C ASP A 191 -8.14 16.83 -8.93
N ALA A 192 -9.00 16.32 -9.82
CA ALA A 192 -10.45 16.54 -9.75
C ALA A 192 -11.08 15.88 -8.51
N LEU A 193 -10.64 14.65 -8.17
CA LEU A 193 -11.12 13.93 -6.99
C LEU A 193 -10.68 14.61 -5.70
N ALA A 194 -9.43 15.08 -5.62
CA ALA A 194 -8.91 15.82 -4.48
C ALA A 194 -9.72 17.09 -4.23
N LYS A 195 -10.00 17.88 -5.29
CA LYS A 195 -10.85 19.08 -5.21
C LYS A 195 -12.27 18.76 -4.73
N SER A 196 -12.87 17.68 -5.24
CA SER A 196 -14.22 17.26 -4.85
C SER A 196 -14.30 16.81 -3.39
N ILE A 197 -13.23 16.22 -2.84
CA ILE A 197 -13.20 15.73 -1.46
C ILE A 197 -12.84 16.88 -0.50
N GLY A 198 -11.88 17.72 -0.86
CA GLY A 198 -11.44 18.87 -0.06
C GLY A 198 -12.52 19.94 0.13
N SER A 199 -13.53 20.00 -0.74
CA SER A 199 -14.68 20.90 -0.57
C SER A 199 -15.71 20.43 0.47
N SER A 200 -15.54 19.25 1.06
CA SER A 200 -16.49 18.64 2.01
C SER A 200 -15.94 18.63 3.44
N SER A 201 -16.79 18.77 4.45
CA SER A 201 -16.39 18.70 5.87
C SER A 201 -16.05 17.29 6.35
N SER A 202 -16.49 16.26 5.61
CA SER A 202 -16.19 14.85 5.86
C SER A 202 -16.17 14.12 4.53
N ALA A 203 -15.19 13.23 4.36
CA ALA A 203 -15.07 12.45 3.14
C ALA A 203 -15.80 11.09 3.27
N PRO A 204 -16.37 10.55 2.18
CA PRO A 204 -16.90 9.19 2.19
C PRO A 204 -15.85 8.19 2.68
N ALA A 205 -16.23 7.27 3.58
CA ALA A 205 -15.33 6.22 4.04
C ALA A 205 -14.76 5.40 2.87
N ARG A 206 -15.58 5.19 1.84
CA ARG A 206 -15.20 4.55 0.58
C ARG A 206 -15.54 5.42 -0.60
N THR A 207 -14.60 5.51 -1.53
CA THR A 207 -14.81 6.15 -2.82
C THR A 207 -14.19 5.29 -3.91
N VAL A 208 -14.94 5.05 -4.97
CA VAL A 208 -14.48 4.39 -6.19
C VAL A 208 -14.80 5.30 -7.36
N VAL A 209 -13.78 5.63 -8.16
CA VAL A 209 -13.91 6.36 -9.41
C VAL A 209 -13.38 5.45 -10.51
N GLN A 210 -14.17 5.18 -11.54
CA GLN A 210 -13.75 4.26 -12.59
C GLN A 210 -14.27 4.63 -13.98
N LEU A 211 -13.43 4.38 -14.98
CA LEU A 211 -13.76 4.35 -16.40
C LEU A 211 -13.68 2.89 -16.86
N CYS A 212 -14.81 2.19 -16.85
CA CYS A 212 -14.90 0.76 -17.19
C CYS A 212 -16.30 0.42 -17.75
N GLY A 213 -16.45 -0.65 -18.54
CA GLY A 213 -17.74 -0.97 -19.18
C GLY A 213 -17.65 -2.10 -20.21
N ARG A 214 -18.81 -2.53 -20.77
CA ARG A 214 -18.99 -3.82 -21.48
C ARG A 214 -18.06 -4.07 -22.68
N ASP A 215 -17.47 -3.03 -23.26
CA ASP A 215 -16.58 -3.14 -24.43
C ASP A 215 -15.17 -2.58 -24.16
N ARG A 216 -14.85 -2.25 -22.90
CA ARG A 216 -13.53 -1.71 -22.53
C ARG A 216 -12.63 -2.84 -22.07
N GLN A 217 -11.60 -3.13 -22.87
CA GLN A 217 -10.50 -3.99 -22.48
C GLN A 217 -9.69 -3.36 -21.34
N ALA A 218 -8.87 -4.16 -20.65
CA ALA A 218 -8.07 -3.70 -19.51
C ALA A 218 -7.13 -2.52 -19.84
N GLU A 219 -6.77 -2.35 -21.11
CA GLU A 219 -5.96 -1.26 -21.64
C GLU A 219 -6.71 0.09 -21.68
N ARG A 220 -8.04 0.09 -21.61
CA ARG A 220 -8.89 1.30 -21.62
C ARG A 220 -9.64 1.52 -20.31
N VAL A 221 -9.15 0.90 -19.24
CA VAL A 221 -9.70 1.05 -17.89
C VAL A 221 -8.88 2.07 -17.09
N LEU A 222 -9.56 2.96 -16.39
CA LEU A 222 -8.97 3.75 -15.32
C LEU A 222 -9.77 3.48 -14.05
N GLY A 223 -9.09 3.37 -12.92
CA GLY A 223 -9.74 3.12 -11.64
C GLY A 223 -8.97 3.73 -10.49
N ILE A 224 -9.68 4.34 -9.56
CA ILE A 224 -9.18 4.89 -8.30
C ILE A 224 -10.10 4.34 -7.20
N ALA A 225 -9.55 3.65 -6.22
CA ALA A 225 -10.27 3.17 -5.04
C ALA A 225 -9.64 3.75 -3.78
N ILE A 226 -10.48 4.27 -2.88
CA ILE A 226 -10.09 4.86 -1.61
C ILE A 226 -10.92 4.20 -0.51
N GLU A 227 -10.26 3.80 0.56
CA GLU A 227 -10.87 3.18 1.73
C GLU A 227 -10.23 3.72 3.00
N SER A 228 -11.05 4.28 3.89
CA SER A 228 -10.62 4.91 5.15
C SER A 228 -10.56 3.93 6.33
N ASP A 229 -11.10 2.71 6.19
CA ASP A 229 -11.17 1.68 7.24
C ASP A 229 -10.02 0.64 7.17
N ARG A 230 -8.83 1.00 6.65
CA ARG A 230 -7.62 0.12 6.52
C ARG A 230 -7.78 -1.14 5.67
N ASN A 231 -8.79 -1.23 4.82
CA ASN A 231 -9.03 -2.45 4.03
C ASN A 231 -8.24 -2.44 2.70
N LEU A 232 -6.91 -2.63 2.80
CA LEU A 232 -6.02 -2.75 1.64
C LEU A 232 -6.44 -3.92 0.72
N ALA A 233 -6.94 -5.01 1.27
CA ALA A 233 -7.38 -6.17 0.48
C ALA A 233 -8.48 -5.79 -0.52
N LEU A 234 -9.39 -4.91 -0.12
CA LEU A 234 -10.49 -4.43 -0.93
C LEU A 234 -10.04 -3.49 -2.05
N VAL A 235 -9.10 -2.58 -1.73
CA VAL A 235 -8.44 -1.71 -2.72
C VAL A 235 -7.64 -2.54 -3.72
N ARG A 236 -6.80 -3.47 -3.25
CA ARG A 236 -5.99 -4.36 -4.10
C ARG A 236 -6.86 -5.23 -5.01
N LYS A 237 -7.97 -5.76 -4.51
CA LYS A 237 -8.91 -6.54 -5.31
C LYS A 237 -9.61 -5.69 -6.38
N SER A 238 -9.90 -4.42 -6.08
CA SER A 238 -10.41 -3.47 -7.08
C SER A 238 -9.42 -3.27 -8.21
N VAL A 239 -8.14 -3.04 -7.88
CA VAL A 239 -7.05 -2.93 -8.84
C VAL A 239 -6.89 -4.21 -9.68
N LEU A 240 -6.97 -5.39 -9.06
CA LEU A 240 -6.93 -6.68 -9.76
C LEU A 240 -8.11 -6.90 -10.72
N ALA A 241 -9.29 -6.37 -10.40
CA ALA A 241 -10.42 -6.43 -11.33
C ALA A 241 -10.21 -5.52 -12.53
N TRP A 242 -9.75 -4.29 -12.31
CA TRP A 242 -9.47 -3.36 -13.40
C TRP A 242 -8.38 -3.87 -14.35
N SER A 243 -7.37 -4.55 -13.82
CA SER A 243 -6.35 -5.23 -14.64
C SER A 243 -6.90 -6.38 -15.50
N LYS A 244 -8.16 -6.78 -15.27
CA LYS A 244 -8.90 -7.78 -16.05
C LYS A 244 -10.07 -7.17 -16.82
N GLY A 245 -10.21 -5.84 -16.86
CA GLY A 245 -11.36 -5.16 -17.49
C GLY A 245 -12.66 -5.21 -16.68
N ILE A 246 -12.63 -5.70 -15.44
CA ILE A 246 -13.81 -5.93 -14.60
C ILE A 246 -14.11 -4.70 -13.75
N ARG A 247 -15.40 -4.37 -13.61
CA ARG A 247 -15.86 -3.24 -12.78
C ARG A 247 -15.75 -3.53 -11.30
N SER A 248 -15.35 -2.53 -10.54
CA SER A 248 -15.16 -2.65 -9.10
C SER A 248 -16.47 -2.90 -8.35
N ASN A 249 -17.58 -2.28 -8.76
CA ASN A 249 -18.91 -2.45 -8.14
C ASN A 249 -19.38 -3.92 -8.04
N SER A 250 -18.94 -4.81 -8.95
CA SER A 250 -19.16 -6.26 -8.85
C SER A 250 -18.48 -6.90 -7.64
N ILE A 251 -17.34 -6.33 -7.22
CA ILE A 251 -16.58 -6.74 -6.04
C ILE A 251 -17.20 -6.16 -4.77
N TRP A 252 -17.53 -4.86 -4.73
CA TRP A 252 -18.07 -4.22 -3.53
C TRP A 252 -19.49 -4.70 -3.18
N ALA A 253 -20.27 -5.14 -4.17
CA ALA A 253 -21.54 -5.82 -3.93
C ALA A 253 -21.37 -7.16 -3.19
N ALA A 254 -20.23 -7.85 -3.42
CA ALA A 254 -19.89 -9.11 -2.78
C ALA A 254 -19.30 -8.94 -1.36
N TYR A 255 -18.81 -7.75 -0.99
CA TYR A 255 -18.34 -7.44 0.37
C TYR A 255 -19.45 -6.92 1.29
N ARG A 256 -20.64 -7.52 1.23
CA ARG A 256 -21.56 -7.47 2.37
C ARG A 256 -20.98 -8.37 3.45
N TYR A 257 -20.52 -7.79 4.56
CA TYR A 257 -20.22 -8.58 5.75
C TYR A 257 -21.51 -9.27 6.20
N ILE A 258 -21.58 -10.59 6.00
CA ILE A 258 -22.66 -11.39 6.53
C ILE A 258 -22.24 -11.86 7.91
N LYS A 259 -22.98 -11.40 8.93
CA LYS A 259 -22.90 -11.98 10.27
C LYS A 259 -23.35 -13.44 10.16
N VAL A 260 -22.41 -14.36 10.34
CA VAL A 260 -22.69 -15.80 10.44
C VAL A 260 -23.51 -16.01 11.72
N GLN A 261 -24.69 -16.57 11.56
CA GLN A 261 -25.57 -16.96 12.66
C GLN A 261 -25.42 -18.45 12.94
N SER A 262 -25.71 -18.87 14.18
CA SER A 262 -25.75 -20.30 14.50
C SER A 262 -26.75 -21.00 13.60
N GLY A 263 -26.30 -22.00 12.83
CA GLY A 263 -27.11 -22.71 11.84
C GLY A 263 -26.92 -22.27 10.38
N ASP A 264 -26.09 -21.25 10.11
CA ASP A 264 -25.74 -20.88 8.74
C ASP A 264 -24.86 -21.98 8.09
N GLY A 265 -25.43 -22.70 7.12
CA GLY A 265 -24.68 -23.60 6.24
C GLY A 265 -24.10 -22.88 5.00
N PHE A 266 -23.17 -23.54 4.30
CA PHE A 266 -22.51 -22.97 3.12
C PHE A 266 -23.47 -22.46 2.04
N ALA A 267 -24.55 -23.20 1.75
CA ALA A 267 -25.57 -22.79 0.78
C ALA A 267 -26.36 -21.55 1.21
N SER A 268 -26.66 -21.42 2.51
CA SER A 268 -27.29 -20.22 3.11
C SER A 268 -26.39 -19.00 2.91
N LEU A 269 -25.11 -19.14 3.23
CA LEU A 269 -24.12 -18.08 3.11
C LEU A 269 -23.90 -17.68 1.65
N ALA A 270 -23.73 -18.65 0.73
CA ALA A 270 -23.55 -18.39 -0.70
C ALA A 270 -24.75 -17.67 -1.33
N SER A 271 -25.98 -18.06 -0.95
CA SER A 271 -27.22 -17.40 -1.39
C SER A 271 -27.30 -15.96 -0.87
N ARG A 272 -27.00 -15.73 0.41
CA ARG A 272 -26.99 -14.39 1.02
C ARG A 272 -25.88 -13.49 0.47
N CYS A 273 -24.74 -14.07 0.09
CA CYS A 273 -23.64 -13.38 -0.61
C CYS A 273 -23.96 -13.11 -2.09
N GLY A 274 -25.09 -13.61 -2.62
CA GLY A 274 -25.45 -13.44 -4.02
C GLY A 274 -24.47 -14.12 -4.99
N ILE A 275 -23.84 -15.23 -4.59
CA ILE A 275 -22.92 -16.00 -5.43
C ILE A 275 -23.76 -16.95 -6.30
N PRO A 276 -23.91 -16.71 -7.62
CA PRO A 276 -24.68 -17.60 -8.47
C PRO A 276 -23.93 -18.94 -8.65
N GLY A 277 -24.58 -20.07 -8.32
CA GLY A 277 -24.13 -21.42 -8.68
C GLY A 277 -23.21 -22.17 -7.69
N GLY A 278 -22.89 -21.62 -6.51
CA GLY A 278 -21.88 -22.20 -5.60
C GLY A 278 -22.21 -23.55 -4.95
N ALA A 279 -23.47 -24.00 -4.93
CA ALA A 279 -23.85 -25.21 -4.20
C ALA A 279 -23.60 -26.53 -4.96
N HIS A 280 -23.48 -26.49 -6.30
CA HIS A 280 -23.37 -27.71 -7.10
C HIS A 280 -21.92 -28.21 -7.28
N LYS A 281 -20.91 -27.36 -7.12
CA LYS A 281 -19.52 -27.72 -7.46
C LYS A 281 -18.74 -28.39 -6.32
N TYR A 282 -19.17 -28.26 -5.07
CA TYR A 282 -18.46 -28.83 -3.92
C TYR A 282 -19.01 -30.18 -3.43
N ARG A 283 -20.06 -30.70 -4.07
CA ARG A 283 -20.61 -32.02 -3.74
C ARG A 283 -19.83 -33.16 -4.41
N GLU A 284 -19.14 -32.89 -5.52
CA GLU A 284 -18.37 -33.91 -6.25
C GLU A 284 -16.95 -34.14 -5.71
N GLU A 285 -16.41 -33.27 -4.85
CA GLU A 285 -15.06 -33.43 -4.24
C GLU A 285 -15.09 -34.07 -2.83
N LEU A 286 -16.26 -34.49 -2.33
CA LEU A 286 -16.39 -35.20 -1.04
C LEU A 286 -16.89 -36.64 -1.19
N GLU A 287 -17.11 -37.11 -2.41
CA GLU A 287 -17.46 -38.51 -2.72
C GLU A 287 -16.49 -39.15 -3.75
N ALA A 288 -15.26 -38.63 -3.88
CA ALA A 288 -14.17 -39.22 -4.64
C ALA A 288 -12.93 -39.49 -3.76
#